data_AF-A0A812VBS4-F1
#
_entry.id   AF-A0A812VBS4-F1
#
_cell.length_a   1.000
_cell.length_b   1.000
_cell.length_c   1.000
_cell.angle_alpha   90.00
_cell.angle_beta   90.00
_cell.angle_gamma   90.00
#
_symmetry.space_group_name_H-M   'P 1'
#
loop_
_entity.id
_entity.type
_entity.pdbx_description
1 polymer ?
#
loop_
_entity_poly.entity_id
_entity_poly.type
_entity_poly.pdbx_seq_one_letter_code
_entity_poly.pdbx_strand_id
1 'polypeptide(L)'
;MAARPRLDDAAALTALLEQLAASAAVRSALAAKGYSSLSSLAYALADPSDPDEVKVFICTLLGLSDDTAAAGLVSADAACVRRLLSEAALAAPPRVTPGLSTLGLPLQPTDFTHLKKDFVAKYPGELLTPSSTPSLEFLSLLKQHSDSAASLWVPWRLRTCLADAARWEETRKPRNDRSFIRQLLDDVPEPPGPTVPVNMQGHPEPVLRRALSLLATALAMLDLVHLATIKQFHEKFLSLALAAPLDQALRSPTLQEILHADRAVWSSVYELTSDHGWSLPDALSEIAFCRGEMSNLLQPRPRPPRIPPPPSADGKPGKGLGRKRQLTDDSSGHDSAAAKAKAKAAAAKAKTAANPPPKGWDPSWCKTIGEKEACMRFAVGKCTKTDCKFVHGCPVPLPSGKACGQPHSALDHGKTPH
;
A
#
# COMPACT_ATOMS: atom_id res chain seq x y z
N MET A 1 11.59 30.23 13.67
CA MET A 1 11.16 29.88 12.29
C MET A 1 12.15 30.53 11.34
N ALA A 2 12.92 29.75 10.58
CA ALA A 2 13.84 30.31 9.59
C ALA A 2 13.03 30.93 8.44
N ALA A 3 13.40 32.14 8.00
CA ALA A 3 12.76 32.83 6.90
C ALA A 3 12.83 31.97 5.62
N ARG A 4 11.70 31.81 4.92
CA ARG A 4 11.69 31.15 3.61
C ARG A 4 12.64 31.92 2.68
N PRO A 5 13.58 31.24 1.99
CA PRO A 5 14.48 31.92 1.05
C PRO A 5 13.66 32.61 -0.04
N ARG A 6 14.05 33.84 -0.40
CA ARG A 6 13.47 34.54 -1.55
C ARG A 6 13.87 33.78 -2.82
N LEU A 7 12.90 33.10 -3.44
CA LEU A 7 13.14 32.15 -4.53
C LEU A 7 13.74 32.78 -5.80
N ASP A 8 13.53 34.08 -5.98
CA ASP A 8 14.02 34.86 -7.12
C ASP A 8 15.38 35.52 -6.87
N ASP A 9 15.98 35.30 -5.69
CA ASP A 9 17.28 35.88 -5.36
C ASP A 9 18.42 34.99 -5.87
N ALA A 10 19.31 35.55 -6.69
CA ALA A 10 20.51 34.88 -7.20
C ALA A 10 21.50 34.52 -6.07
N ALA A 11 21.48 35.28 -4.97
CA ALA A 11 22.31 34.99 -3.80
C ALA A 11 21.87 33.67 -3.12
N ALA A 12 20.58 33.34 -3.14
CA ALA A 12 20.04 32.13 -2.54
C ALA A 12 20.49 30.86 -3.30
N LEU A 13 20.54 30.93 -4.64
CA LEU A 13 21.07 29.84 -5.46
C LEU A 13 22.57 29.62 -5.20
N THR A 14 23.33 30.71 -5.11
CA THR A 14 24.77 30.66 -4.86
C THR A 14 25.08 30.04 -3.50
N ALA A 15 24.35 30.44 -2.45
CA ALA A 15 24.48 29.87 -1.11
C ALA A 15 24.14 28.36 -1.07
N LEU A 16 23.12 27.92 -1.83
CA LEU A 16 22.76 26.50 -1.90
C LEU A 16 23.84 25.69 -2.64
N LEU A 17 24.41 26.22 -3.72
CA LEU A 17 25.51 25.58 -4.45
C LEU A 17 26.79 25.47 -3.62
N GLU A 18 27.02 26.39 -2.68
CA GLU A 18 28.10 26.31 -1.69
C GLU A 18 27.82 25.27 -0.62
N GLN A 19 26.60 25.22 -0.08
CA GLN A 19 26.18 24.20 0.88
C GLN A 19 26.27 22.78 0.33
N LEU A 20 25.97 22.60 -0.96
CA LEU A 20 26.02 21.31 -1.64
C LEU A 20 27.41 20.95 -2.18
N ALA A 21 28.42 21.81 -1.98
CA ALA A 21 29.76 21.65 -2.53
C ALA A 21 29.76 21.34 -4.04
N ALA A 22 28.89 22.03 -4.79
CA ALA A 22 28.72 21.81 -6.22
C ALA A 22 30.02 22.15 -6.98
N SER A 23 30.43 21.25 -7.88
CA SER A 23 31.65 21.41 -8.69
C SER A 23 31.58 22.65 -9.59
N ALA A 24 32.74 23.18 -9.98
CA ALA A 24 32.82 24.32 -10.90
C ALA A 24 32.19 24.01 -12.28
N ALA A 25 32.16 22.74 -12.68
CA ALA A 25 31.50 22.28 -13.90
C ALA A 25 29.97 22.43 -13.81
N VAL A 26 29.35 22.03 -12.71
CA VAL A 26 27.90 22.18 -12.50
C VAL A 26 27.50 23.66 -12.44
N ARG A 27 28.29 24.49 -11.74
CA ARG A 27 28.03 25.94 -11.64
C ARG A 27 28.10 26.65 -12.99
N SER A 28 29.11 26.33 -13.79
CA SER A 28 29.26 26.91 -15.15
C SER A 28 28.20 26.40 -16.12
N ALA A 29 27.82 25.13 -16.04
CA ALA A 29 26.74 24.54 -16.85
C ALA A 29 25.37 25.19 -16.56
N LEU A 30 25.05 25.41 -15.29
CA LEU A 30 23.82 26.09 -14.87
C LEU A 30 23.76 27.54 -15.38
N ALA A 31 24.87 28.28 -15.24
CA ALA A 31 24.97 29.65 -15.73
C ALA A 31 24.88 29.72 -17.26
N ALA A 32 25.53 28.80 -17.98
CA ALA A 32 25.51 28.74 -19.44
C ALA A 32 24.11 28.44 -20.01
N LYS A 33 23.28 27.69 -19.27
CA LYS A 33 21.89 27.38 -19.64
C LYS A 33 20.87 28.39 -19.11
N GLY A 34 21.30 29.44 -18.43
CA GLY A 34 20.44 30.55 -17.97
C GLY A 34 19.72 30.30 -16.65
N TYR A 35 20.12 29.31 -15.85
CA TYR A 35 19.56 29.07 -14.52
C TYR A 35 20.20 30.00 -13.49
N SER A 36 19.60 31.18 -13.28
CA SER A 36 20.14 32.23 -12.40
C SER A 36 19.48 32.32 -11.02
N SER A 37 18.38 31.58 -10.78
CA SER A 37 17.63 31.62 -9.52
C SER A 37 17.15 30.23 -9.09
N LEU A 38 16.79 30.06 -7.80
CA LEU A 38 16.15 28.83 -7.32
C LEU A 38 14.79 28.61 -7.98
N SER A 39 14.04 29.68 -8.28
CA SER A 39 12.78 29.59 -9.03
C SER A 39 12.98 28.99 -10.43
N SER A 40 14.02 29.42 -11.16
CA SER A 40 14.30 28.89 -12.50
C SER A 40 14.57 27.37 -12.52
N LEU A 41 15.21 26.85 -11.46
CA LEU A 41 15.45 25.42 -11.28
C LEU A 41 14.22 24.68 -10.76
N ALA A 42 13.50 25.30 -9.83
CA ALA A 42 12.30 24.73 -9.25
C ALA A 42 11.17 24.56 -10.27
N TYR A 43 11.21 25.24 -11.42
CA TYR A 43 10.27 25.11 -12.54
C TYR A 43 10.90 24.54 -13.82
N ALA A 44 12.14 24.02 -13.76
CA ALA A 44 12.84 23.52 -14.94
C ALA A 44 12.25 22.23 -15.54
N LEU A 45 11.62 21.40 -14.71
CA LEU A 45 10.94 20.15 -15.09
C LEU A 45 9.42 20.34 -15.08
N ALA A 46 8.65 19.52 -15.79
CA ALA A 46 7.19 19.42 -15.68
C ALA A 46 6.78 18.61 -14.44
N ASP A 47 7.41 17.44 -14.23
CA ASP A 47 7.28 16.63 -13.02
C ASP A 47 8.66 16.25 -12.44
N PRO A 48 9.06 16.82 -11.29
CA PRO A 48 10.34 16.47 -10.66
C PRO A 48 10.36 15.04 -10.08
N SER A 49 9.22 14.35 -10.08
CA SER A 49 9.08 12.95 -9.66
C SER A 49 9.28 11.96 -10.82
N ASP A 50 9.28 12.43 -12.07
CA ASP A 50 9.49 11.61 -13.25
C ASP A 50 11.00 11.35 -13.44
N PRO A 51 11.48 10.10 -13.28
CA PRO A 51 12.89 9.77 -13.42
C PRO A 51 13.41 9.99 -14.84
N ASP A 52 12.58 9.88 -15.87
CA ASP A 52 13.00 10.03 -17.26
C ASP A 52 13.20 11.51 -17.61
N GLU A 53 12.34 12.41 -17.11
CA GLU A 53 12.48 13.84 -17.29
C GLU A 53 13.71 14.40 -16.56
N VAL A 54 13.93 13.95 -15.31
CA VAL A 54 15.12 14.28 -14.52
C VAL A 54 16.39 13.79 -15.23
N LYS A 55 16.35 12.60 -15.85
CA LYS A 55 17.47 12.03 -16.60
C LYS A 55 17.80 12.89 -17.83
N VAL A 56 16.80 13.24 -18.64
CA VAL A 56 16.98 14.10 -19.83
C VAL A 56 17.56 15.45 -19.44
N PHE A 57 17.08 16.05 -18.35
CA PHE A 57 17.60 17.31 -17.84
C PHE A 57 19.08 17.22 -17.43
N ILE A 58 19.47 16.19 -16.69
CA ILE A 58 20.86 16.00 -16.26
C ILE A 58 21.78 15.78 -17.47
N CYS A 59 21.36 14.95 -18.44
CA CYS A 59 22.15 14.73 -19.65
C CYS A 59 22.32 16.03 -20.46
N THR A 60 21.27 16.84 -20.56
CA THR A 60 21.30 18.13 -21.28
C THR A 60 22.13 19.19 -20.57
N LEU A 61 22.09 19.21 -19.24
CA LEU A 61 22.86 20.15 -18.42
C LEU A 61 24.35 19.82 -18.43
N LEU A 62 24.70 18.54 -18.29
CA LEU A 62 26.10 18.09 -18.21
C LEU A 62 26.71 17.74 -19.57
N GLY A 63 25.94 17.82 -20.67
CA GLY A 63 26.42 17.52 -22.02
C GLY A 63 26.78 16.05 -22.23
N LEU A 64 26.06 15.13 -21.60
CA LEU A 64 26.31 13.69 -21.71
C LEU A 64 25.71 13.13 -23.01
N SER A 65 26.55 12.55 -23.87
CA SER A 65 26.12 11.76 -25.03
C SER A 65 25.57 10.40 -24.63
N ASP A 66 24.73 9.77 -25.48
CA ASP A 66 24.05 8.49 -25.21
C ASP A 66 25.03 7.37 -24.78
N ASP A 67 26.22 7.32 -25.35
CA ASP A 67 27.26 6.33 -25.01
C ASP A 67 27.87 6.52 -23.60
N THR A 68 27.77 7.72 -23.04
CA THR A 68 28.30 8.10 -21.72
C THR A 68 27.22 8.36 -20.67
N ALA A 69 25.95 8.38 -21.08
CA ALA A 69 24.82 8.76 -20.23
C ALA A 69 24.68 7.84 -19.00
N ALA A 70 24.84 6.53 -19.19
CA ALA A 70 24.71 5.57 -18.09
C ALA A 70 25.75 5.79 -16.96
N ALA A 71 27.01 6.08 -17.33
CA ALA A 71 28.08 6.36 -16.37
C ALA A 71 27.97 7.78 -15.78
N GLY A 72 27.64 8.76 -16.62
CA GLY A 72 27.49 10.16 -16.23
C GLY A 72 26.32 10.40 -15.27
N LEU A 73 25.24 9.62 -15.37
CA LEU A 73 24.10 9.70 -14.45
C LEU A 73 24.42 9.20 -13.03
N VAL A 74 25.47 8.42 -12.85
CA VAL A 74 25.94 7.92 -11.53
C VAL A 74 27.04 8.83 -10.95
N SER A 75 27.46 9.86 -11.68
CA SER A 75 28.48 10.80 -11.23
C SER A 75 28.06 11.63 -10.00
N ALA A 76 29.05 12.14 -9.27
CA ALA A 76 28.84 13.06 -8.16
C ALA A 76 28.13 14.35 -8.62
N ASP A 77 28.42 14.82 -9.84
CA ASP A 77 27.77 15.99 -10.43
C ASP A 77 26.27 15.73 -10.71
N ALA A 78 25.93 14.56 -11.28
CA ALA A 78 24.54 14.16 -11.47
C ALA A 78 23.78 14.00 -10.14
N ALA A 79 24.44 13.49 -9.09
CA ALA A 79 23.86 13.42 -7.75
C ALA A 79 23.63 14.81 -7.14
N CYS A 80 24.57 15.73 -7.35
CA CYS A 80 24.44 17.12 -6.93
C CYS A 80 23.25 17.80 -7.63
N VAL A 81 23.09 17.60 -8.94
CA VAL A 81 21.96 18.17 -9.71
C VAL A 81 20.62 17.60 -9.24
N ARG A 82 20.51 16.29 -8.99
CA ARG A 82 19.28 15.68 -8.43
C ARG A 82 18.90 16.28 -7.09
N ARG A 83 19.90 16.46 -6.21
CA ARG A 83 19.67 17.06 -4.89
C ARG A 83 19.28 18.53 -5.00
N LEU A 84 19.93 19.27 -5.89
CA LEU A 84 19.60 20.68 -6.17
C LEU A 84 18.14 20.83 -6.66
N LEU A 85 17.70 19.98 -7.58
CA LEU A 85 16.33 19.96 -8.08
C LEU A 85 15.32 19.63 -6.98
N SER A 86 15.64 18.65 -6.12
CA SER A 86 14.79 18.29 -4.97
C SER A 86 14.65 19.43 -3.96
N GLU A 87 15.75 20.09 -3.60
CA GLU A 87 15.74 21.21 -2.64
C GLU A 87 15.06 22.45 -3.24
N ALA A 88 15.26 22.73 -4.53
CA ALA A 88 14.57 23.81 -5.23
C ALA A 88 13.05 23.56 -5.30
N ALA A 89 12.63 22.31 -5.56
CA ALA A 89 11.23 21.93 -5.57
C ALA A 89 10.57 22.00 -4.18
N LEU A 90 11.32 21.73 -3.10
CA LEU A 90 10.84 21.87 -1.71
C LEU A 90 10.77 23.33 -1.25
N ALA A 91 11.66 24.19 -1.76
CA ALA A 91 11.69 25.61 -1.44
C ALA A 91 10.59 26.40 -2.17
N ALA A 92 10.22 25.98 -3.37
CA ALA A 92 9.14 26.58 -4.14
C ALA A 92 7.77 26.41 -3.44
N PRO A 93 6.81 27.34 -3.63
CA PRO A 93 5.43 27.05 -3.28
C PRO A 93 5.01 25.74 -3.96
N PRO A 94 4.09 24.96 -3.36
CA PRO A 94 3.61 23.74 -3.98
C PRO A 94 3.26 24.10 -5.41
N ARG A 95 3.96 23.47 -6.37
CA ARG A 95 3.59 23.61 -7.77
C ARG A 95 2.10 23.32 -7.78
N VAL A 96 1.33 24.24 -8.34
CA VAL A 96 0.11 23.82 -8.99
C VAL A 96 0.62 22.94 -10.11
N THR A 97 0.96 21.69 -9.78
CA THR A 97 0.66 20.61 -10.69
C THR A 97 -0.76 20.95 -11.12
N PRO A 98 -1.08 20.99 -12.42
CA PRO A 98 -2.45 20.78 -12.79
C PRO A 98 -2.79 19.45 -12.15
N GLY A 99 -3.29 19.48 -10.91
CA GLY A 99 -3.83 18.36 -10.20
C GLY A 99 -5.07 18.11 -11.00
N LEU A 100 -4.92 17.31 -12.06
CA LEU A 100 -5.94 16.98 -13.03
C LEU A 100 -6.90 18.17 -13.19
N SER A 101 -6.43 19.31 -13.74
CA SER A 101 -7.35 20.40 -14.04
C SER A 101 -8.39 19.83 -15.01
N THR A 102 -9.55 19.54 -14.44
CA THR A 102 -10.75 18.97 -15.02
C THR A 102 -11.24 19.99 -16.03
N LEU A 103 -10.67 19.98 -17.24
CA LEU A 103 -11.14 20.77 -18.38
C LEU A 103 -12.44 20.21 -18.99
N GLY A 104 -13.16 19.35 -18.26
CA GLY A 104 -14.52 18.93 -18.57
C GLY A 104 -15.50 19.49 -17.54
N LEU A 105 -16.71 19.86 -17.97
CA LEU A 105 -17.76 20.22 -17.03
C LEU A 105 -18.02 19.01 -16.09
N PRO A 106 -18.01 19.21 -14.76
CA PRO A 106 -18.36 18.15 -13.82
C PRO A 106 -19.80 17.71 -14.06
N LEU A 107 -20.06 16.41 -13.87
CA LEU A 107 -21.42 15.87 -13.96
C LEU A 107 -22.32 16.61 -12.99
N GLN A 108 -23.52 16.99 -13.45
CA GLN A 108 -24.48 17.65 -12.59
C GLN A 108 -25.09 16.65 -11.59
N PRO A 109 -25.44 17.08 -10.37
CA PRO A 109 -26.09 16.22 -9.39
C PRO A 109 -27.41 15.60 -9.90
N THR A 110 -28.12 16.30 -10.79
CA THR A 110 -29.34 15.81 -11.44
C THR A 110 -29.06 14.58 -12.30
N ASP A 111 -28.02 14.64 -13.13
CA ASP A 111 -27.61 13.55 -14.02
C ASP A 111 -27.20 12.33 -13.20
N PHE A 112 -26.51 12.55 -12.09
CA PHE A 112 -26.14 11.48 -11.17
C PHE A 112 -27.34 10.74 -10.58
N THR A 113 -28.42 11.44 -10.24
CA THR A 113 -29.65 10.76 -9.77
C THR A 113 -30.32 9.94 -10.88
N HIS A 114 -30.25 10.41 -12.13
CA HIS A 114 -30.76 9.68 -13.28
C HIS A 114 -29.95 8.40 -13.51
N LEU A 115 -28.61 8.50 -13.57
CA LEU A 115 -27.71 7.36 -13.73
C LEU A 115 -27.91 6.29 -12.65
N LYS A 116 -28.19 6.68 -11.41
CA LYS A 116 -28.54 5.74 -10.33
C LYS A 116 -29.83 4.99 -10.60
N LYS A 117 -30.89 5.71 -11.02
CA LYS A 117 -32.18 5.09 -11.33
C LYS A 117 -32.06 4.13 -12.51
N ASP A 118 -31.36 4.54 -13.56
CA ASP A 118 -31.10 3.71 -14.74
C ASP A 118 -30.31 2.46 -14.39
N PHE A 119 -29.27 2.60 -13.55
CA PHE A 119 -28.47 1.46 -13.10
C PHE A 119 -29.31 0.43 -12.34
N VAL A 120 -30.16 0.88 -11.41
CA VAL A 120 -31.05 -0.01 -10.64
C VAL A 120 -32.08 -0.66 -11.55
N ALA A 121 -32.58 0.04 -12.58
CA ALA A 121 -33.48 -0.53 -13.57
C ALA A 121 -32.80 -1.61 -14.44
N LYS A 122 -31.55 -1.37 -14.87
CA LYS A 122 -30.76 -2.33 -15.67
C LYS A 122 -30.26 -3.53 -14.84
N TYR A 123 -29.94 -3.32 -13.56
CA TYR A 123 -29.31 -4.31 -12.69
C TYR A 123 -30.04 -4.43 -11.34
N PRO A 124 -31.28 -4.96 -11.30
CA PRO A 124 -32.09 -5.03 -10.07
C PRO A 124 -31.49 -5.92 -8.98
N GLY A 125 -30.58 -6.84 -9.34
CA GLY A 125 -29.86 -7.70 -8.39
C GLY A 125 -28.65 -7.04 -7.71
N GLU A 126 -28.20 -5.87 -8.17
CA GLU A 126 -27.03 -5.19 -7.63
C GLU A 126 -27.44 -4.10 -6.63
N LEU A 127 -27.02 -4.23 -5.37
CA LEU A 127 -27.37 -3.26 -4.33
C LEU A 127 -26.37 -2.07 -4.31
N LEU A 128 -26.89 -0.88 -4.59
CA LEU A 128 -26.17 0.38 -4.42
C LEU A 128 -26.19 0.80 -2.95
N THR A 129 -25.05 0.62 -2.28
CA THR A 129 -24.81 1.10 -0.91
C THR A 129 -23.89 2.33 -0.95
N PRO A 130 -23.83 3.16 0.10
CA PRO A 130 -22.91 4.30 0.14
C PRO A 130 -21.43 3.92 -0.06
N SER A 131 -21.05 2.68 0.28
CA SER A 131 -19.70 2.15 0.08
C SER A 131 -19.44 1.54 -1.30
N SER A 132 -20.49 1.09 -2.02
CA SER A 132 -20.38 0.53 -3.38
C SER A 132 -20.74 1.50 -4.48
N THR A 133 -21.40 2.61 -4.17
CA THR A 133 -21.78 3.65 -5.13
C THR A 133 -20.60 4.60 -5.36
N PRO A 134 -20.14 4.80 -6.60
CA PRO A 134 -19.06 5.74 -6.90
C PRO A 134 -19.46 7.18 -6.56
N SER A 135 -18.47 8.00 -6.19
CA SER A 135 -18.67 9.43 -5.94
C SER A 135 -18.95 10.19 -7.24
N LEU A 136 -19.55 11.38 -7.12
CA LEU A 136 -19.82 12.25 -8.27
C LEU A 136 -18.53 12.69 -8.97
N GLU A 137 -17.50 13.00 -8.20
CA GLU A 137 -16.19 13.41 -8.72
C GLU A 137 -15.52 12.28 -9.50
N PHE A 138 -15.56 11.06 -8.98
CA PHE A 138 -15.00 9.89 -9.66
C PHE A 138 -15.73 9.57 -10.97
N LEU A 139 -17.07 9.66 -10.99
CA LEU A 139 -17.84 9.51 -12.22
C LEU A 139 -17.59 10.63 -13.23
N SER A 140 -17.43 11.87 -12.76
CA SER A 140 -17.12 13.01 -13.63
C SER A 140 -15.78 12.83 -14.31
N LEU A 141 -14.78 12.37 -13.56
CA LEU A 141 -13.45 12.04 -14.08
C LEU A 141 -13.54 10.95 -15.15
N LEU A 142 -14.26 9.84 -14.88
CA LEU A 142 -14.41 8.76 -15.86
C LEU A 142 -15.16 9.20 -17.12
N LYS A 143 -16.21 10.01 -16.97
CA LYS A 143 -16.93 10.56 -18.11
C LYS A 143 -16.04 11.49 -18.94
N GLN A 144 -15.23 12.33 -18.31
CA GLN A 144 -14.27 13.15 -19.04
C GLN A 144 -13.27 12.27 -19.81
N HIS A 145 -12.80 11.19 -19.21
CA HIS A 145 -11.89 10.25 -19.88
C HIS A 145 -12.56 9.58 -21.08
N SER A 146 -13.84 9.19 -20.97
CA SER A 146 -14.58 8.63 -22.11
C SER A 146 -14.82 9.66 -23.21
N ASP A 147 -15.21 10.87 -22.84
CA ASP A 147 -15.53 11.95 -23.79
C ASP A 147 -14.27 12.44 -24.52
N SER A 148 -13.11 12.39 -23.85
CA SER A 148 -11.81 12.78 -24.43
C SER A 148 -11.09 11.62 -25.13
N ALA A 149 -11.70 10.44 -25.24
CA ALA A 149 -11.06 9.22 -25.73
C ALA A 149 -9.69 8.94 -25.06
N ALA A 150 -9.59 9.22 -23.76
CA ALA A 150 -8.41 8.96 -22.95
C ALA A 150 -8.50 7.58 -22.27
N SER A 151 -7.40 7.12 -21.69
CA SER A 151 -7.39 5.85 -20.94
C SER A 151 -8.39 5.88 -19.79
N LEU A 152 -9.27 4.88 -19.72
CA LEU A 152 -10.25 4.71 -18.64
C LEU A 152 -9.61 4.27 -17.31
N TRP A 153 -8.29 4.09 -17.28
CA TRP A 153 -7.58 3.78 -16.05
C TRP A 153 -7.55 4.97 -15.09
N VAL A 154 -8.07 4.75 -13.88
CA VAL A 154 -8.02 5.73 -12.80
C VAL A 154 -7.19 5.18 -11.65
N PRO A 155 -6.21 5.94 -11.11
CA PRO A 155 -5.45 5.55 -9.93
C PRO A 155 -6.37 5.18 -8.76
N TRP A 156 -6.06 4.10 -8.04
CA TRP A 156 -6.95 3.58 -7.00
C TRP A 156 -7.24 4.58 -5.87
N ARG A 157 -6.30 5.48 -5.58
CA ARG A 157 -6.48 6.57 -4.61
C ARG A 157 -7.60 7.56 -4.99
N LEU A 158 -7.92 7.67 -6.28
CA LEU A 158 -8.97 8.54 -6.82
C LEU A 158 -10.30 7.79 -7.03
N ARG A 159 -10.32 6.46 -6.86
CA ARG A 159 -11.55 5.65 -6.93
C ARG A 159 -12.33 5.76 -5.63
N THR A 160 -13.10 6.83 -5.50
CA THR A 160 -13.85 7.16 -4.28
C THR A 160 -15.33 6.77 -4.39
N CYS A 161 -15.90 6.37 -3.25
CA CYS A 161 -17.33 6.11 -3.12
C CYS A 161 -18.05 7.27 -2.42
N LEU A 162 -19.39 7.23 -2.39
CA LEU A 162 -20.19 8.24 -1.69
C LEU A 162 -19.85 8.35 -0.20
N ALA A 163 -19.54 7.24 0.47
CA ALA A 163 -19.12 7.25 1.87
C ALA A 163 -17.76 7.95 2.06
N ASP A 164 -16.85 7.85 1.08
CA ASP A 164 -15.55 8.55 1.16
C ASP A 164 -15.73 10.05 0.95
N ALA A 165 -16.56 10.44 -0.03
CA ALA A 165 -16.88 11.84 -0.29
C ALA A 165 -17.54 12.49 0.93
N ALA A 166 -18.53 11.84 1.53
CA ALA A 166 -19.17 12.31 2.77
C ALA A 166 -18.16 12.46 3.92
N ARG A 167 -17.27 11.48 4.11
CA ARG A 167 -16.21 11.57 5.13
C ARG A 167 -15.24 12.72 4.85
N TRP A 168 -14.88 12.93 3.59
CA TRP A 168 -14.01 14.02 3.20
C TRP A 168 -14.66 15.38 3.46
N GLU A 169 -15.93 15.55 3.11
CA GLU A 169 -16.72 16.74 3.44
C GLU A 169 -16.81 16.97 4.95
N GLU A 170 -17.07 15.93 5.73
CA GLU A 170 -17.10 16.00 7.20
C GLU A 170 -15.76 16.45 7.79
N THR A 171 -14.64 15.99 7.23
CA THR A 171 -13.30 16.42 7.68
C THR A 171 -12.99 17.88 7.34
N ARG A 172 -13.63 18.44 6.30
CA ARG A 172 -13.49 19.85 5.93
C ARG A 172 -14.38 20.80 6.72
N LYS A 173 -15.43 20.31 7.38
CA LYS A 173 -16.32 21.18 8.15
C LYS A 173 -15.52 21.88 9.26
N PRO A 174 -15.48 23.23 9.27
CA PRO A 174 -14.72 23.96 10.27
C PRO A 174 -15.29 23.63 11.65
N ARG A 175 -14.41 23.17 12.54
CA ARG A 175 -14.81 22.70 13.88
C ARG A 175 -15.06 23.85 14.86
N ASN A 176 -14.66 25.07 14.50
CA ASN A 176 -14.79 26.27 15.33
C ASN A 176 -14.86 27.53 14.46
N ASP A 177 -15.53 28.58 14.95
CA ASP A 177 -15.71 29.89 14.29
C ASP A 177 -14.38 30.48 13.81
N ARG A 178 -13.30 30.32 14.59
CA ARG A 178 -11.95 30.75 14.19
C ARG A 178 -11.44 30.04 12.93
N SER A 179 -11.73 28.75 12.76
CA SER A 179 -11.37 28.00 11.55
C SER A 179 -12.27 28.32 10.36
N PHE A 180 -13.55 28.61 10.62
CA PHE A 180 -14.50 29.06 9.60
C PHE A 180 -14.11 30.43 9.04
N ILE A 181 -13.86 31.41 9.92
CA ILE A 181 -13.41 32.75 9.54
C ILE A 181 -12.08 32.67 8.78
N ARG A 182 -11.17 31.79 9.19
CA ARG A 182 -9.90 31.60 8.48
C ARG A 182 -10.10 31.02 7.08
N GLN A 183 -10.99 30.05 6.91
CA GLN A 183 -11.33 29.49 5.60
C GLN A 183 -12.04 30.51 4.68
N LEU A 184 -12.71 31.51 5.26
CA LEU A 184 -13.36 32.59 4.52
C LEU A 184 -12.40 33.73 4.14
N LEU A 185 -11.36 33.96 4.94
CA LEU A 185 -10.39 35.05 4.77
C LEU A 185 -9.14 34.65 4.00
N ASP A 186 -8.64 33.44 4.23
CA ASP A 186 -7.59 32.86 3.42
C ASP A 186 -8.31 32.35 2.16
N ASP A 187 -8.05 32.90 0.97
CA ASP A 187 -8.40 32.29 -0.33
C ASP A 187 -7.61 30.97 -0.47
N VAL A 188 -7.91 30.00 0.41
CA VAL A 188 -7.20 28.73 0.49
C VAL A 188 -7.46 28.03 -0.83
N PRO A 189 -6.42 27.66 -1.60
CA PRO A 189 -6.58 26.87 -2.81
C PRO A 189 -7.44 25.66 -2.46
N GLU A 190 -8.52 25.45 -3.23
CA GLU A 190 -9.41 24.29 -3.06
C GLU A 190 -8.52 23.04 -2.95
N PRO A 191 -8.58 22.30 -1.82
CA PRO A 191 -7.74 21.13 -1.67
C PRO A 191 -8.06 20.15 -2.80
N PRO A 192 -7.08 19.37 -3.26
CA PRO A 192 -7.34 18.33 -4.25
C PRO A 192 -8.50 17.44 -3.76
N GLY A 193 -9.35 17.00 -4.68
CA GLY A 193 -10.57 16.24 -4.39
C GLY A 193 -10.37 15.02 -3.48
N PRO A 194 -11.45 14.34 -3.05
CA PRO A 194 -11.40 13.26 -2.08
C PRO A 194 -10.47 12.17 -2.60
N THR A 195 -9.47 11.84 -1.78
CA THR A 195 -8.56 10.73 -2.05
C THR A 195 -8.63 9.72 -0.91
N VAL A 196 -8.50 8.44 -1.26
CA VAL A 196 -8.53 7.35 -0.29
C VAL A 196 -7.10 6.85 -0.06
N PRO A 197 -6.66 6.74 1.21
CA PRO A 197 -5.36 6.16 1.52
C PRO A 197 -5.35 4.69 1.12
N VAL A 198 -4.47 4.32 0.19
CA VAL A 198 -4.23 2.92 -0.19
C VAL A 198 -3.22 2.35 0.80
N ASN A 199 -3.71 1.54 1.75
CA ASN A 199 -2.83 0.90 2.72
C ASN A 199 -1.98 -0.17 2.02
N MET A 200 -0.68 0.08 1.90
CA MET A 200 0.29 -0.85 1.31
C MET A 200 0.69 -1.99 2.26
N GLN A 201 0.24 -1.94 3.52
CA GLN A 201 0.56 -2.91 4.54
C GLN A 201 -0.62 -3.86 4.77
N GLY A 202 -0.33 -5.17 4.76
CA GLY A 202 -1.32 -6.22 5.03
C GLY A 202 -1.72 -7.00 3.79
N HIS A 203 -2.82 -7.74 3.91
CA HIS A 203 -3.33 -8.57 2.82
C HIS A 203 -3.94 -7.68 1.72
N PRO A 204 -3.61 -7.88 0.42
CA PRO A 204 -4.05 -6.98 -0.66
C PRO A 204 -5.53 -7.14 -1.06
N GLU A 205 -6.13 -8.31 -0.79
CA GLU A 205 -7.51 -8.66 -1.19
C GLU A 205 -8.61 -7.63 -0.86
N PRO A 206 -8.75 -7.09 0.37
CA PRO A 206 -9.82 -6.15 0.67
C PRO A 206 -9.71 -4.85 -0.13
N VAL A 207 -8.49 -4.34 -0.30
CA VAL A 207 -8.22 -3.11 -1.06
C VAL A 207 -8.51 -3.34 -2.54
N LEU A 208 -8.02 -4.47 -3.07
CA LEU A 208 -8.19 -4.87 -4.47
C LEU A 208 -9.66 -5.06 -4.83
N ARG A 209 -10.42 -5.86 -4.05
CA ARG A 209 -11.85 -6.06 -4.32
C ARG A 209 -12.62 -4.75 -4.30
N ARG A 210 -12.38 -3.89 -3.31
CA ARG A 210 -13.04 -2.58 -3.23
C ARG A 210 -12.74 -1.72 -4.46
N ALA A 211 -11.46 -1.60 -4.86
CA ALA A 211 -11.05 -0.76 -5.97
C ALA A 211 -11.57 -1.25 -7.33
N LEU A 212 -11.63 -2.57 -7.54
CA LEU A 212 -12.15 -3.17 -8.77
C LEU A 212 -13.69 -3.13 -8.83
N SER A 213 -14.37 -3.45 -7.72
CA SER A 213 -15.84 -3.36 -7.65
C SER A 213 -16.34 -1.94 -7.89
N LEU A 214 -15.68 -0.93 -7.31
CA LEU A 214 -16.06 0.48 -7.53
C LEU A 214 -15.89 0.91 -9.00
N LEU A 215 -14.79 0.50 -9.64
CA LEU A 215 -14.58 0.78 -11.07
C LEU A 215 -15.65 0.08 -11.94
N ALA A 216 -15.96 -1.19 -11.64
CA ALA A 216 -16.99 -1.94 -12.37
C ALA A 216 -18.36 -1.26 -12.30
N THR A 217 -18.79 -0.85 -11.10
CA THR A 217 -20.05 -0.12 -10.90
C THR A 217 -20.01 1.23 -11.62
N ALA A 218 -18.89 1.96 -11.58
CA ALA A 218 -18.77 3.26 -12.23
C ALA A 218 -18.87 3.18 -13.75
N LEU A 219 -18.16 2.22 -14.38
CA LEU A 219 -18.22 1.98 -15.82
C LEU A 219 -19.63 1.57 -16.27
N ALA A 220 -20.30 0.71 -15.50
CA ALA A 220 -21.67 0.29 -15.78
C ALA A 220 -22.70 1.40 -15.54
N MET A 221 -22.49 2.29 -14.57
CA MET A 221 -23.33 3.46 -14.36
C MET A 221 -23.23 4.46 -15.52
N LEU A 222 -22.06 4.60 -16.15
CA LEU A 222 -21.84 5.44 -17.33
C LEU A 222 -22.24 4.74 -18.65
N ASP A 223 -22.77 3.51 -18.58
CA ASP A 223 -23.16 2.68 -19.73
C ASP A 223 -22.01 2.40 -20.72
N LEU A 224 -20.76 2.45 -20.25
CA LEU A 224 -19.57 2.19 -21.08
C LEU A 224 -19.37 0.70 -21.34
N VAL A 225 -19.70 -0.15 -20.35
CA VAL A 225 -19.58 -1.61 -20.42
C VAL A 225 -20.69 -2.26 -19.60
N HIS A 226 -21.19 -3.40 -20.07
CA HIS A 226 -22.12 -4.22 -19.30
C HIS A 226 -21.46 -4.76 -18.01
N LEU A 227 -22.19 -4.70 -16.89
CA LEU A 227 -21.65 -5.04 -15.56
C LEU A 227 -21.07 -6.46 -15.49
N ALA A 228 -21.68 -7.44 -16.18
CA ALA A 228 -21.20 -8.81 -16.18
C ALA A 228 -19.82 -8.95 -16.83
N THR A 229 -19.58 -8.27 -17.96
CA THR A 229 -18.31 -8.34 -18.70
C THR A 229 -17.16 -7.80 -17.86
N ILE A 230 -17.34 -6.63 -17.25
CA ILE A 230 -16.31 -6.04 -16.39
C ILE A 230 -16.08 -6.84 -15.10
N LYS A 231 -17.12 -7.46 -14.53
CA LYS A 231 -16.98 -8.35 -13.37
C LYS A 231 -16.18 -9.60 -13.71
N GLN A 232 -16.42 -10.23 -14.86
CA GLN A 232 -15.65 -11.38 -15.33
C GLN A 232 -14.17 -11.03 -15.55
N PHE A 233 -13.92 -9.88 -16.19
CA PHE A 233 -12.57 -9.34 -16.36
C PHE A 233 -11.85 -9.14 -15.01
N HIS A 234 -12.50 -8.49 -14.04
CA HIS A 234 -11.95 -8.29 -12.71
C HIS A 234 -11.81 -9.57 -11.91
N GLU A 235 -12.71 -10.55 -12.07
CA GLU A 235 -12.61 -11.86 -11.42
C GLU A 235 -11.36 -12.62 -11.90
N LYS A 236 -11.07 -12.57 -13.20
CA LYS A 236 -9.83 -13.13 -13.75
C LYS A 236 -8.60 -12.45 -13.14
N PHE A 237 -8.58 -11.12 -13.08
CA PHE A 237 -7.50 -10.36 -12.47
C PHE A 237 -7.31 -10.72 -10.98
N LEU A 238 -8.41 -10.79 -10.22
CA LEU A 238 -8.44 -11.20 -8.82
C LEU A 238 -7.90 -12.62 -8.63
N SER A 239 -8.30 -13.56 -9.48
CA SER A 239 -7.89 -14.96 -9.41
C SER A 239 -6.38 -15.11 -9.56
N LEU A 240 -5.76 -14.31 -10.45
CA LEU A 240 -4.33 -14.31 -10.69
C LEU A 240 -3.56 -13.60 -9.58
N ALA A 241 -4.02 -12.41 -9.18
CA ALA A 241 -3.37 -11.60 -8.16
C ALA A 241 -3.35 -12.27 -6.76
N LEU A 242 -4.39 -13.05 -6.45
CA LEU A 242 -4.55 -13.72 -5.16
C LEU A 242 -4.22 -15.22 -5.22
N ALA A 243 -3.71 -15.73 -6.34
CA ALA A 243 -3.32 -17.13 -6.47
C ALA A 243 -2.21 -17.48 -5.47
N ALA A 244 -2.43 -18.56 -4.71
CA ALA A 244 -1.39 -19.12 -3.87
C ALA A 244 -0.31 -19.78 -4.75
N PRO A 245 0.98 -19.42 -4.61
CA PRO A 245 2.03 -20.07 -5.36
C PRO A 245 2.14 -21.54 -4.96
N LEU A 246 2.31 -22.43 -5.96
CA LEU A 246 2.53 -23.86 -5.73
C LEU A 246 3.91 -24.12 -5.13
N ASP A 247 4.91 -23.35 -5.53
CA ASP A 247 6.28 -23.43 -5.03
C ASP A 247 6.47 -22.51 -3.82
N GLN A 248 7.05 -23.06 -2.75
CA GLN A 248 7.38 -22.31 -1.53
C GLN A 248 8.45 -21.24 -1.75
N ALA A 249 9.31 -21.41 -2.77
CA ALA A 249 10.31 -20.40 -3.14
C ALA A 249 9.68 -19.14 -3.77
N LEU A 250 8.42 -19.25 -4.23
CA LEU A 250 7.67 -18.15 -4.81
C LEU A 250 6.81 -17.44 -3.76
N ARG A 251 6.56 -16.16 -4.00
CA ARG A 251 5.61 -15.32 -3.27
C ARG A 251 4.52 -14.83 -4.21
N SER A 252 3.35 -14.54 -3.63
CA SER A 252 2.32 -13.80 -4.33
C SER A 252 2.80 -12.38 -4.70
N PRO A 253 2.20 -11.78 -5.74
CA PRO A 253 2.43 -10.38 -6.06
C PRO A 253 2.13 -9.47 -4.87
N THR A 254 3.00 -8.49 -4.65
CA THR A 254 2.80 -7.41 -3.68
C THR A 254 1.75 -6.43 -4.19
N LEU A 255 1.15 -5.63 -3.29
CA LEU A 255 0.15 -4.65 -3.71
C LEU A 255 0.70 -3.65 -4.73
N GLN A 256 1.97 -3.26 -4.62
CA GLN A 256 2.61 -2.37 -5.59
C GLN A 256 2.74 -3.02 -6.98
N GLU A 257 3.10 -4.30 -7.05
CA GLU A 257 3.14 -5.04 -8.32
C GLU A 257 1.75 -5.19 -8.92
N ILE A 258 0.73 -5.42 -8.09
CA ILE A 258 -0.68 -5.50 -8.52
C ILE A 258 -1.15 -4.16 -9.10
N LEU A 259 -0.80 -3.03 -8.45
CA LEU A 259 -1.14 -1.70 -8.95
C LEU A 259 -0.47 -1.40 -10.30
N HIS A 260 0.79 -1.80 -10.45
CA HIS A 260 1.50 -1.67 -11.72
C HIS A 260 0.88 -2.55 -12.81
N ALA A 261 0.53 -3.80 -12.47
CA ALA A 261 -0.15 -4.70 -13.38
C ALA A 261 -1.52 -4.17 -13.81
N ASP A 262 -2.33 -3.61 -12.90
CA ASP A 262 -3.62 -2.98 -13.23
C ASP A 262 -3.42 -1.84 -14.23
N ARG A 263 -2.45 -0.94 -13.99
CA ARG A 263 -2.14 0.15 -14.92
C ARG A 263 -1.70 -0.36 -16.30
N ALA A 264 -0.81 -1.34 -16.34
CA ALA A 264 -0.31 -1.91 -17.59
C ALA A 264 -1.42 -2.59 -18.39
N VAL A 265 -2.24 -3.43 -17.74
CA VAL A 265 -3.39 -4.10 -18.37
C VAL A 265 -4.37 -3.08 -18.97
N TRP A 266 -4.71 -2.01 -18.25
CA TRP A 266 -5.59 -0.99 -18.80
C TRP A 266 -4.94 -0.13 -19.88
N SER A 267 -3.60 -0.05 -19.94
CA SER A 267 -2.89 0.58 -21.05
C SER A 267 -3.04 -0.26 -22.32
N SER A 268 -2.91 -1.59 -22.23
CA SER A 268 -3.16 -2.50 -23.35
C SER A 268 -4.63 -2.49 -23.82
N VAL A 269 -5.58 -2.38 -22.88
CA VAL A 269 -7.01 -2.18 -23.22
C VAL A 269 -7.19 -0.87 -23.98
N TYR A 270 -6.52 0.20 -23.53
CA TYR A 270 -6.57 1.49 -24.19
C TYR A 270 -6.03 1.40 -25.62
N GLU A 271 -4.85 0.83 -25.84
CA GLU A 271 -4.24 0.62 -27.16
C GLU A 271 -5.20 -0.13 -28.12
N LEU A 272 -5.88 -1.17 -27.64
CA LEU A 272 -6.88 -1.89 -28.44
C LEU A 272 -8.07 -1.01 -28.83
N THR A 273 -8.54 -0.16 -27.92
CA THR A 273 -9.69 0.72 -28.18
C THR A 273 -9.32 1.95 -29.02
N SER A 274 -8.16 2.55 -28.79
CA SER A 274 -7.72 3.78 -29.46
C SER A 274 -7.10 3.51 -30.83
N ASP A 275 -6.17 2.56 -30.90
CA ASP A 275 -5.32 2.37 -32.08
C ASP A 275 -5.92 1.35 -33.03
N HIS A 276 -6.55 0.32 -32.48
CA HIS A 276 -7.19 -0.75 -33.25
C HIS A 276 -8.70 -0.58 -33.40
N GLY A 277 -9.33 0.37 -32.70
CA GLY A 277 -10.76 0.67 -32.81
C GLY A 277 -11.68 -0.43 -32.29
N TRP A 278 -11.20 -1.28 -31.37
CA TRP A 278 -12.01 -2.36 -30.80
C TRP A 278 -13.07 -1.80 -29.88
N SER A 279 -14.20 -2.50 -29.76
CA SER A 279 -15.19 -2.17 -28.72
C SER A 279 -14.58 -2.45 -27.34
N LEU A 280 -14.91 -1.63 -26.35
CA LEU A 280 -14.39 -1.80 -24.99
C LEU A 280 -14.72 -3.18 -24.39
N PRO A 281 -15.94 -3.75 -24.54
CA PRO A 281 -16.22 -5.13 -24.12
C PRO A 281 -15.32 -6.18 -24.79
N ASP A 282 -15.09 -6.05 -26.10
CA ASP A 282 -14.26 -7.01 -26.85
C ASP A 282 -12.80 -6.91 -26.42
N ALA A 283 -12.27 -5.69 -26.29
CA ALA A 283 -10.92 -5.43 -25.80
C ALA A 283 -10.70 -6.00 -24.39
N LEU A 284 -11.67 -5.85 -23.48
CA LEU A 284 -11.61 -6.45 -22.15
C LEU A 284 -11.57 -7.98 -22.22
N SER A 285 -12.42 -8.59 -23.05
CA SER A 285 -12.45 -10.05 -23.20
C SER A 285 -11.14 -10.60 -23.78
N GLU A 286 -10.57 -9.90 -24.77
CA GLU A 286 -9.33 -10.27 -25.43
C GLU A 286 -8.15 -10.24 -24.45
N ILE A 287 -8.01 -9.15 -23.68
CA ILE A 287 -6.93 -9.01 -22.70
C ILE A 287 -7.07 -10.00 -21.53
N ALA A 288 -8.29 -10.32 -21.10
CA ALA A 288 -8.51 -11.25 -19.98
C ALA A 288 -8.36 -12.72 -20.35
N PHE A 289 -8.78 -13.13 -21.55
CA PHE A 289 -8.96 -14.54 -21.90
C PHE A 289 -8.08 -15.02 -23.06
N CYS A 290 -7.80 -14.18 -24.04
CA CYS A 290 -7.01 -14.55 -25.21
C CYS A 290 -5.52 -14.22 -25.03
N ARG A 291 -5.21 -13.04 -24.47
CA ARG A 291 -3.82 -12.60 -24.25
C ARG A 291 -3.25 -13.13 -22.94
N GLY A 292 -1.95 -13.41 -22.96
CA GLY A 292 -1.19 -13.84 -21.79
C GLY A 292 -0.74 -12.70 -20.86
N GLU A 293 -0.97 -11.44 -21.22
CA GLU A 293 -0.41 -10.28 -20.51
C GLU A 293 -0.79 -10.23 -19.03
N MET A 294 -2.08 -10.40 -18.72
CA MET A 294 -2.58 -10.38 -17.34
C MET A 294 -1.93 -11.50 -16.51
N SER A 295 -1.75 -12.68 -17.09
CA SER A 295 -1.09 -13.83 -16.46
C SER A 295 0.40 -13.58 -16.24
N ASN A 296 1.07 -12.93 -17.20
CA ASN A 296 2.50 -12.64 -17.15
C ASN A 296 2.85 -11.56 -16.11
N LEU A 297 2.01 -10.53 -15.98
CA LEU A 297 2.23 -9.43 -15.04
C LEU A 297 1.99 -9.86 -13.59
N LEU A 298 1.00 -10.72 -13.36
CA LEU A 298 0.58 -11.20 -12.03
C LEU A 298 1.18 -12.56 -11.64
N GLN A 299 2.17 -13.06 -12.39
CA GLN A 299 2.83 -14.32 -12.05
C GLN A 299 3.51 -14.26 -10.67
N PRO A 300 3.55 -15.38 -9.92
CA PRO A 300 4.30 -15.44 -8.67
C PRO A 300 5.78 -15.08 -8.87
N ARG A 301 6.34 -14.36 -7.90
CA ARG A 301 7.72 -13.85 -7.96
C ARG A 301 8.63 -14.63 -7.02
N PRO A 302 9.94 -14.75 -7.29
CA PRO A 302 10.88 -15.30 -6.33
C PRO A 302 10.87 -14.53 -5.01
N ARG A 303 10.96 -15.25 -3.89
CA ARG A 303 11.17 -14.62 -2.58
C ARG A 303 12.57 -14.00 -2.55
N PRO A 304 12.72 -12.74 -2.09
CA PRO A 304 14.04 -12.17 -1.89
C PRO A 304 14.81 -13.03 -0.87
N PRO A 305 16.14 -13.17 -1.04
CA PRO A 305 16.96 -13.95 -0.12
C PRO A 305 16.83 -13.40 1.30
N ARG A 306 16.62 -14.29 2.27
CA ARG A 306 16.58 -13.91 3.68
C ARG A 306 17.98 -13.50 4.09
N ILE A 307 18.18 -12.22 4.41
CA ILE A 307 19.41 -11.75 5.06
C ILE A 307 19.46 -12.42 6.44
N PRO A 308 20.53 -13.15 6.78
CA PRO A 308 20.70 -13.69 8.13
C PRO A 308 20.62 -12.55 9.14
N PRO A 309 19.95 -12.74 10.29
CA PRO A 309 19.97 -11.74 11.34
C PRO A 309 21.44 -11.45 11.73
N PRO A 310 21.80 -10.19 12.01
CA PRO A 310 23.15 -9.86 12.44
C PRO A 310 23.50 -10.68 13.69
N PRO A 311 24.74 -11.19 13.80
CA PRO A 311 25.18 -11.87 15.01
C PRO A 311 25.01 -10.90 16.18
N SER A 312 24.23 -11.30 17.18
CA SER A 312 24.08 -10.54 18.42
C SER A 312 25.46 -10.35 19.05
N ALA A 313 25.97 -9.12 19.04
CA ALA A 313 27.16 -8.75 19.78
C ALA A 313 26.81 -8.58 21.27
N ASP A 314 27.69 -9.14 22.12
CA ASP A 314 27.82 -8.98 23.57
C ASP A 314 26.78 -9.70 24.45
N GLY A 315 27.09 -10.69 25.30
CA GLY A 315 28.37 -11.07 25.91
C GLY A 315 28.45 -10.62 27.38
N LYS A 316 27.93 -11.43 28.33
CA LYS A 316 28.44 -11.47 29.71
C LYS A 316 28.53 -12.92 30.23
N PRO A 317 29.62 -13.29 30.95
CA PRO A 317 29.96 -14.66 31.30
C PRO A 317 29.43 -15.05 32.70
N GLY A 318 29.06 -16.31 32.91
CA GLY A 318 28.66 -16.76 34.25
C GLY A 318 28.21 -18.21 34.41
N LYS A 319 29.19 -19.13 34.45
CA LYS A 319 29.31 -20.31 35.34
C LYS A 319 28.14 -21.31 35.50
N GLY A 320 28.45 -22.58 35.23
CA GLY A 320 27.85 -23.75 35.87
C GLY A 320 27.70 -24.93 34.90
N LEU A 321 28.75 -25.73 34.68
CA LEU A 321 28.87 -27.10 35.24
C LEU A 321 27.64 -27.96 34.88
N GLY A 322 27.66 -28.96 34.00
CA GLY A 322 28.73 -29.82 33.54
C GLY A 322 28.21 -31.26 33.58
N ARG A 323 28.05 -31.91 32.41
CA ARG A 323 28.27 -33.36 32.32
C ARG A 323 28.58 -33.77 30.88
N LYS A 324 29.88 -34.00 30.68
CA LYS A 324 30.55 -34.85 29.68
C LYS A 324 29.84 -36.23 29.66
N ARG A 325 29.62 -36.92 28.54
CA ARG A 325 30.56 -37.60 27.62
C ARG A 325 29.73 -38.02 26.37
N GLN A 326 30.20 -37.80 25.12
CA GLN A 326 31.09 -38.71 24.34
C GLN A 326 30.52 -40.14 24.26
N LEU A 327 30.39 -40.84 23.12
CA LEU A 327 31.12 -40.89 21.85
C LEU A 327 30.36 -41.89 20.92
N THR A 328 30.68 -41.85 19.60
CA THR A 328 30.64 -42.96 18.59
C THR A 328 29.28 -43.56 18.21
N ASP A 329 29.04 -44.14 17.04
CA ASP A 329 29.64 -44.28 15.70
C ASP A 329 28.62 -45.13 14.91
N ASP A 330 28.73 -45.14 13.59
CA ASP A 330 28.03 -45.90 12.55
C ASP A 330 27.24 -47.17 12.94
N SER A 331 26.06 -47.35 12.32
CA SER A 331 25.78 -48.44 11.34
C SER A 331 24.29 -48.68 11.07
N SER A 332 24.02 -48.92 9.80
CA SER A 332 22.80 -49.41 9.14
C SER A 332 22.28 -50.78 9.61
N GLY A 333 20.95 -51.03 9.51
CA GLY A 333 20.42 -52.39 9.38
C GLY A 333 18.98 -52.65 9.88
N HIS A 334 18.06 -52.77 8.91
CA HIS A 334 16.81 -53.55 8.80
C HIS A 334 16.00 -54.11 10.00
N ASP A 335 14.68 -54.01 9.78
CA ASP A 335 13.59 -54.97 10.05
C ASP A 335 12.95 -55.16 11.44
N SER A 336 11.70 -54.69 11.48
CA SER A 336 10.46 -55.51 11.63
C SER A 336 9.61 -55.38 12.91
N ALA A 337 8.30 -55.36 12.61
CA ALA A 337 7.16 -55.86 13.38
C ALA A 337 6.59 -55.04 14.58
N ALA A 338 5.54 -54.27 14.23
CA ALA A 338 4.17 -54.40 14.72
C ALA A 338 3.88 -54.50 16.25
N ALA A 339 3.20 -53.48 16.78
CA ALA A 339 2.07 -53.69 17.70
C ALA A 339 1.05 -52.53 17.63
N LYS A 340 -0.18 -52.90 17.28
CA LYS A 340 -1.42 -52.11 17.31
C LYS A 340 -1.73 -51.57 18.71
N ALA A 341 -2.16 -50.31 18.80
CA ALA A 341 -3.25 -49.93 19.69
C ALA A 341 -4.14 -48.86 19.03
N LYS A 342 -5.39 -49.26 18.77
CA LYS A 342 -6.53 -48.46 18.30
C LYS A 342 -6.94 -47.46 19.39
N ALA A 343 -7.17 -46.21 19.02
CA ALA A 343 -8.27 -45.42 19.57
C ALA A 343 -8.94 -44.63 18.45
N LYS A 344 -10.24 -44.89 18.31
CA LYS A 344 -11.19 -44.39 17.32
C LYS A 344 -11.96 -43.23 17.97
N ALA A 345 -12.42 -42.28 17.15
CA ALA A 345 -13.42 -41.21 17.38
C ALA A 345 -12.80 -39.81 17.38
N ALA A 346 -13.39 -38.78 16.81
CA ALA A 346 -14.52 -38.64 15.91
C ALA A 346 -14.44 -37.20 15.39
N ALA A 347 -14.86 -36.97 14.14
CA ALA A 347 -15.06 -35.63 13.63
C ALA A 347 -16.11 -34.88 14.47
N ALA A 348 -15.73 -33.74 15.04
CA ALA A 348 -16.66 -32.74 15.53
C ALA A 348 -16.27 -31.37 14.97
N LYS A 349 -17.10 -30.88 14.05
CA LYS A 349 -17.18 -29.47 13.67
C LYS A 349 -17.37 -28.63 14.93
N ALA A 350 -16.47 -27.69 15.19
CA ALA A 350 -16.74 -26.56 16.08
C ALA A 350 -16.34 -25.26 15.38
N LYS A 351 -17.36 -24.49 15.00
CA LYS A 351 -17.24 -23.05 14.76
C LYS A 351 -16.98 -22.40 16.12
N THR A 352 -15.86 -21.68 16.28
CA THR A 352 -15.81 -20.45 17.09
C THR A 352 -14.49 -19.70 16.87
N ALA A 353 -14.62 -18.39 16.79
CA ALA A 353 -13.57 -17.39 16.64
C ALA A 353 -12.51 -17.43 17.75
N ALA A 354 -11.28 -17.03 17.44
CA ALA A 354 -10.49 -16.18 18.33
C ALA A 354 -9.25 -15.63 17.61
N ASN A 355 -8.97 -14.36 17.85
CA ASN A 355 -7.72 -13.69 17.51
C ASN A 355 -6.49 -14.55 17.84
N PRO A 356 -5.42 -14.49 17.04
CA PRO A 356 -4.16 -15.16 17.39
C PRO A 356 -3.71 -14.72 18.81
N PRO A 357 -3.10 -15.62 19.59
CA PRO A 357 -2.65 -15.31 20.93
C PRO A 357 -1.73 -14.08 20.92
N PRO A 358 -1.82 -13.19 21.92
CA PRO A 358 -1.03 -11.97 21.94
C PRO A 358 0.47 -12.29 21.96
N LYS A 359 1.26 -11.48 21.24
CA LYS A 359 2.73 -11.60 21.23
C LYS A 359 3.27 -11.62 22.67
N GLY A 360 3.92 -12.74 23.04
CA GLY A 360 4.43 -13.03 24.39
C GLY A 360 3.66 -14.12 25.16
N TRP A 361 2.59 -14.67 24.59
CA TRP A 361 1.89 -15.83 25.17
C TRP A 361 2.64 -17.14 24.86
N ASP A 362 2.93 -17.92 25.90
CA ASP A 362 3.57 -19.23 25.75
C ASP A 362 2.52 -20.34 25.49
N PRO A 363 2.66 -21.16 24.44
CA PRO A 363 1.76 -22.28 24.17
C PRO A 363 1.65 -23.31 25.30
N SER A 364 2.64 -23.38 26.19
CA SER A 364 2.66 -24.29 27.34
C SER A 364 1.78 -23.83 28.51
N TRP A 365 1.28 -22.60 28.50
CA TRP A 365 0.40 -22.08 29.56
C TRP A 365 -1.02 -22.61 29.45
N CYS A 366 -1.66 -22.81 30.62
CA CYS A 366 -3.03 -23.25 30.71
C CYS A 366 -3.99 -22.19 30.18
N LYS A 367 -4.87 -22.57 29.25
CA LYS A 367 -5.92 -21.68 28.72
C LYS A 367 -7.05 -21.44 29.73
N THR A 368 -7.19 -22.32 30.72
CA THR A 368 -8.21 -22.26 31.77
C THR A 368 -7.56 -22.28 33.15
N ILE A 369 -8.12 -21.51 34.07
CA ILE A 369 -7.77 -21.49 35.49
C ILE A 369 -9.05 -21.90 36.24
N GLY A 370 -9.08 -23.14 36.72
CA GLY A 370 -10.34 -23.75 37.19
C GLY A 370 -11.33 -23.94 36.04
N GLU A 371 -12.56 -23.46 36.21
CA GLU A 371 -13.65 -23.58 35.23
C GLU A 371 -13.75 -22.40 34.26
N LYS A 372 -12.90 -21.36 34.40
CA LYS A 372 -12.97 -20.13 33.61
C LYS A 372 -11.71 -19.94 32.76
N GLU A 373 -11.87 -19.31 31.60
CA GLU A 373 -10.76 -18.99 30.69
C GLU A 373 -9.83 -17.91 31.27
N ALA A 374 -8.52 -18.12 31.11
CA ALA A 374 -7.49 -17.20 31.57
C ALA A 374 -7.41 -15.96 30.67
N CYS A 375 -7.23 -14.79 31.25
CA CYS A 375 -7.05 -13.57 30.49
C CYS A 375 -5.65 -13.55 29.84
N MET A 376 -5.59 -13.85 28.54
CA MET A 376 -4.32 -13.87 27.80
C MET A 376 -3.56 -12.54 27.83
N ARG A 377 -4.27 -11.42 27.91
CA ARG A 377 -3.67 -10.08 28.03
C ARG A 377 -3.13 -9.81 29.43
N PHE A 378 -3.77 -10.32 30.48
CA PHE A 378 -3.27 -10.21 31.86
C PHE A 378 -1.99 -11.03 32.05
N ALA A 379 -1.95 -12.24 31.51
CA ALA A 379 -0.78 -13.11 31.60
C ALA A 379 0.49 -12.47 31.03
N VAL A 380 0.37 -11.66 29.96
CA VAL A 380 1.47 -10.91 29.33
C VAL A 380 1.63 -9.48 29.87
N GLY A 381 0.97 -9.12 30.98
CA GLY A 381 1.10 -7.81 31.64
C GLY A 381 0.39 -6.64 30.95
N LYS A 382 -0.58 -6.90 30.07
CA LYS A 382 -1.26 -5.88 29.21
C LYS A 382 -2.74 -5.67 29.56
N CYS A 383 -3.23 -6.18 30.69
CA CYS A 383 -4.60 -6.00 31.16
C CYS A 383 -4.62 -5.61 32.64
N THR A 384 -5.32 -4.54 32.99
CA THR A 384 -5.48 -4.02 34.36
C THR A 384 -6.95 -3.83 34.76
N LYS A 385 -7.88 -4.33 33.95
CA LYS A 385 -9.33 -4.18 34.18
C LYS A 385 -9.81 -5.04 35.35
N THR A 386 -10.49 -4.45 36.31
CA THR A 386 -11.07 -5.17 37.48
C THR A 386 -12.32 -5.97 37.12
N ASP A 387 -13.01 -5.60 36.03
CA ASP A 387 -14.23 -6.19 35.48
C ASP A 387 -13.95 -7.05 34.23
N CYS A 388 -12.81 -7.75 34.18
CA CYS A 388 -12.44 -8.53 33.00
C CYS A 388 -13.35 -9.76 32.81
N LYS A 389 -13.78 -10.00 31.57
CA LYS A 389 -14.53 -11.20 31.16
C LYS A 389 -13.76 -12.51 31.44
N PHE A 390 -12.43 -12.44 31.47
CA PHE A 390 -11.52 -13.57 31.66
C PHE A 390 -10.79 -13.47 33.00
N VAL A 391 -10.37 -14.60 33.57
CA VAL A 391 -9.75 -14.63 34.91
C VAL A 391 -8.37 -13.99 34.90
N HIS A 392 -8.15 -13.06 35.83
CA HIS A 392 -6.85 -12.46 36.13
C HIS A 392 -6.09 -13.32 37.14
N GLY A 393 -5.55 -14.44 36.65
CA GLY A 393 -4.67 -15.31 37.41
C GLY A 393 -3.53 -15.82 36.54
N CYS A 394 -2.47 -16.29 37.18
CA CYS A 394 -1.29 -16.81 36.49
C CYS A 394 -1.59 -18.15 35.80
N PRO A 395 -1.49 -18.26 34.45
CA PRO A 395 -1.80 -19.47 33.70
C PRO A 395 -0.64 -20.49 33.64
N VAL A 396 0.50 -20.21 34.27
CA VAL A 396 1.68 -21.10 34.25
C VAL A 396 1.34 -22.42 34.96
N PRO A 397 1.62 -23.59 34.33
CA PRO A 397 1.36 -24.89 34.95
C PRO A 397 2.35 -25.14 36.09
N LEU A 398 1.83 -25.52 37.26
CA LEU A 398 2.62 -26.04 38.38
C LEU A 398 3.07 -27.49 38.09
N PRO A 399 3.99 -28.06 38.87
CA PRO A 399 4.39 -29.47 38.76
C PRO A 399 3.22 -30.47 38.85
N SER A 400 2.09 -30.04 39.42
CA SER A 400 0.83 -30.80 39.51
C SER A 400 0.00 -30.78 38.20
N GLY A 401 0.46 -30.09 37.16
CA GLY A 401 -0.25 -29.94 35.87
C GLY A 401 -1.43 -28.96 35.90
N LYS A 402 -1.74 -28.37 37.07
CA LYS A 402 -2.77 -27.33 37.21
C LYS A 402 -2.17 -25.93 37.07
N ALA A 403 -2.97 -24.99 36.57
CA ALA A 403 -2.57 -23.59 36.51
C ALA A 403 -2.31 -23.03 37.91
N CYS A 404 -1.28 -22.20 38.04
CA CYS A 404 -0.90 -21.51 39.28
C CYS A 404 -2.06 -20.70 39.89
N GLY A 405 -2.80 -19.94 39.08
CA GLY A 405 -4.02 -19.24 39.50
C GLY A 405 -3.85 -18.05 40.45
N GLN A 406 -2.63 -17.77 40.92
CA GLN A 406 -2.32 -16.65 41.80
C GLN A 406 -2.47 -15.28 41.10
N PRO A 407 -2.72 -14.17 41.84
CA PRO A 407 -3.06 -12.85 41.30
C PRO A 407 -1.84 -12.07 40.78
N HIS A 408 -1.03 -12.70 39.94
CA HIS A 408 0.09 -12.09 39.24
C HIS A 408 0.16 -12.54 37.79
N SER A 409 0.91 -11.80 36.98
CA SER A 409 1.11 -12.12 35.57
C SER A 409 1.99 -13.36 35.40
N ALA A 410 1.92 -14.02 34.23
CA ALA A 410 2.82 -15.14 33.93
C ALA A 410 4.30 -14.72 33.90
N LEU A 411 4.57 -13.44 33.56
CA LEU A 411 5.92 -12.87 33.52
C LEU A 411 6.55 -12.76 34.92
N ASP A 412 5.72 -12.65 35.95
CA ASP A 412 6.17 -12.51 37.33
C ASP A 412 6.16 -13.84 38.09
N HIS A 413 5.80 -14.95 37.43
CA HIS A 413 5.67 -16.26 38.07
C HIS A 413 6.95 -16.73 38.75
N GLY A 414 8.13 -16.45 38.16
CA GLY A 414 9.42 -16.81 38.77
C GLY A 414 9.87 -15.90 39.93
N LYS A 415 9.14 -14.81 40.21
CA LYS A 415 9.45 -13.85 41.29
C LYS A 415 8.53 -14.02 42.49
N THR A 416 7.42 -14.73 42.32
CA THR A 416 6.44 -15.02 43.37
C THR A 416 6.71 -16.40 43.98
N PRO A 417 6.72 -16.56 45.31
CA PRO A 417 6.80 -17.88 45.94
C PRO A 417 5.51 -18.67 45.70
N HIS A 418 5.62 -19.97 45.43
CA HIS A 418 4.50 -20.90 45.19
C HIS A 418 4.59 -22.15 46.06
#